data_AF-A0A1S8AW32-F1
#
_entry.id   AF-A0A1S8AW32-F1
#
_cell.length_a   1.000
_cell.length_b   1.000
_cell.length_c   1.000
_cell.angle_alpha   90.00
_cell.angle_beta   90.00
_cell.angle_gamma   90.00
#
_symmetry.space_group_name_H-M   'P 1'
#
loop_
_entity.id
_entity.type
_entity.pdbx_description
1 polymer ?
#
loop_
_entity_poly.entity_id
_entity_poly.type
_entity_poly.pdbx_seq_one_letter_code
_entity_poly.pdbx_strand_id
1 'polypeptide(L)'
;MHDDDSRGLESPDSATALPDDHDASRRWIQCTALQRDCLEALVRLERTRTPNPIDAIAGELERRYPSVSRARLERNLRALVGRGLLDTCERAYRLTDAGRALIIQRAERLAAACDLTVVARGADR
;
A
#
# COMPACT_ATOMS: atom_id res chain seq x y z
N MET A 1 -15.93 58.80 -3.97
CA MET A 1 -15.43 58.01 -5.11
C MET A 1 -13.94 57.76 -4.92
N HIS A 2 -13.61 56.73 -4.14
CA HIS A 2 -12.78 55.59 -4.55
C HIS A 2 -12.91 54.53 -3.46
N ASP A 3 -13.31 53.35 -3.89
CA ASP A 3 -13.65 52.18 -3.11
C ASP A 3 -12.40 51.40 -2.66
N ASP A 4 -12.59 50.67 -1.56
CA ASP A 4 -12.21 49.26 -1.32
C ASP A 4 -10.93 48.68 -1.96
N ASP A 5 -10.05 48.10 -1.14
CA ASP A 5 -9.85 46.65 -1.19
C ASP A 5 -9.04 46.17 0.02
N SER A 6 -9.78 45.70 1.03
CA SER A 6 -9.27 44.74 2.00
C SER A 6 -9.03 43.42 1.27
N ARG A 7 -7.77 42.99 1.09
CA ARG A 7 -7.49 41.59 0.75
C ARG A 7 -6.48 41.00 1.72
N GLY A 8 -7.03 40.13 2.57
CA GLY A 8 -6.32 39.30 3.51
C GLY A 8 -5.24 38.48 2.82
N LEU A 9 -4.10 38.40 3.47
CA LEU A 9 -3.08 37.41 3.17
C LEU A 9 -3.63 36.06 3.63
N GLU A 10 -4.32 35.36 2.72
CA GLU A 10 -4.56 33.93 2.87
C GLU A 10 -3.19 33.25 3.06
N SER A 11 -3.02 32.63 4.22
CA SER A 11 -1.92 31.71 4.50
C SER A 11 -1.87 30.65 3.41
N PRO A 12 -0.69 30.30 2.86
CA PRO A 12 -0.61 29.15 1.98
C PRO A 12 -0.89 27.92 2.85
N ASP A 13 -2.10 27.39 2.68
CA ASP A 13 -2.51 26.10 3.18
C ASP A 13 -1.43 25.11 2.73
N SER A 14 -0.83 24.43 3.70
CA SER A 14 0.18 23.42 3.44
C SER A 14 -0.52 22.27 2.75
N ALA A 15 -0.56 22.33 1.42
CA ALA A 15 -0.93 21.23 0.56
C ALA A 15 0.06 20.09 0.85
N THR A 16 -0.30 19.26 1.82
CA THR A 16 0.17 17.89 1.90
C THR A 16 -0.23 17.30 0.56
N ALA A 17 0.72 17.25 -0.38
CA ALA A 17 0.49 16.72 -1.71
C ALA A 17 -0.02 15.29 -1.53
N LEU A 18 -1.34 15.13 -1.64
CA LEU A 18 -1.95 13.81 -1.70
C LEU A 18 -1.26 13.09 -2.85
N PRO A 19 -0.79 11.84 -2.65
CA PRO A 19 -0.20 11.08 -3.73
C PRO A 19 -1.20 11.06 -4.88
N ASP A 20 -0.78 11.55 -6.05
CA ASP A 20 -1.61 11.60 -7.26
C ASP A 20 -2.18 10.20 -7.51
N ASP A 21 -3.52 10.06 -7.48
CA ASP A 21 -4.22 8.78 -7.63
C ASP A 21 -3.83 8.08 -8.94
N HIS A 22 -3.41 8.84 -9.96
CA HIS A 22 -2.89 8.32 -11.21
C HIS A 22 -1.51 7.66 -11.06
N ASP A 23 -0.65 8.13 -10.15
CA ASP A 23 0.65 7.50 -9.86
C ASP A 23 0.44 6.15 -9.15
N ALA A 24 -0.40 6.13 -8.12
CA ALA A 24 -0.74 4.89 -7.41
C ALA A 24 -1.34 3.83 -8.34
N SER A 25 -2.23 4.27 -9.24
CA SER A 25 -2.78 3.44 -10.33
C SER A 25 -1.69 2.83 -11.20
N ARG A 26 -0.74 3.65 -11.67
CA ARG A 26 0.37 3.21 -12.52
C ARG A 26 1.29 2.23 -11.77
N ARG A 27 1.68 2.53 -10.54
CA ARG A 27 2.52 1.67 -9.71
C ARG A 27 1.86 0.32 -9.42
N TRP A 28 0.55 0.30 -9.18
CA TRP A 28 -0.21 -0.94 -9.02
C TRP A 28 -0.22 -1.77 -10.30
N ILE A 29 -0.45 -1.15 -11.46
CA ILE A 29 -0.47 -1.82 -12.78
C ILE A 29 0.90 -2.42 -13.12
N GLN A 30 1.99 -1.76 -12.75
CA GLN A 30 3.36 -2.24 -12.95
C GLN A 30 3.74 -3.45 -12.06
N CYS A 31 3.00 -3.70 -10.98
CA CYS A 31 3.20 -4.91 -10.18
C CYS A 31 2.61 -6.13 -10.90
N THR A 32 3.34 -7.25 -10.89
CA THR A 32 2.78 -8.53 -11.34
C THR A 32 1.67 -9.01 -10.39
N ALA A 33 0.84 -9.96 -10.83
CA ALA A 33 -0.18 -10.55 -9.96
C ALA A 33 0.43 -11.09 -8.65
N LEU A 34 1.51 -11.87 -8.75
CA LEU A 34 2.21 -12.41 -7.59
C LEU A 34 2.76 -11.31 -6.66
N GLN A 35 3.21 -10.18 -7.20
CA GLN A 35 3.69 -9.06 -6.38
C GLN A 35 2.54 -8.38 -5.62
N ARG A 36 1.38 -8.19 -6.26
CA ARG A 36 0.17 -7.68 -5.60
C ARG A 36 -0.29 -8.63 -4.50
N ASP A 37 -0.28 -9.93 -4.77
CA ASP A 37 -0.62 -10.96 -3.78
C ASP A 37 0.36 -10.99 -2.60
N CYS A 38 1.66 -10.75 -2.83
CA CYS A 38 2.65 -10.62 -1.73
C CYS A 38 2.34 -9.42 -0.83
N LEU A 39 1.97 -8.28 -1.42
CA LEU A 39 1.57 -7.08 -0.68
C LEU A 39 0.32 -7.36 0.18
N GLU A 40 -0.69 -8.02 -0.39
CA GLU A 40 -1.90 -8.41 0.33
C GLU A 40 -1.63 -9.42 1.46
N ALA A 41 -0.75 -10.40 1.22
CA ALA A 41 -0.34 -11.37 2.24
C ALA A 41 0.31 -10.65 3.43
N LEU A 42 1.17 -9.67 3.17
CA LEU A 42 1.80 -8.87 4.23
C LEU A 42 0.79 -8.04 5.03
N VAL A 43 -0.24 -7.46 4.39
CA VAL A 43 -1.33 -6.79 5.13
C VAL A 43 -2.03 -7.74 6.09
N ARG A 44 -2.26 -9.00 5.69
CA ARG A 44 -2.88 -10.01 6.55
C ARG A 44 -1.98 -10.37 7.73
N LEU A 45 -0.70 -10.60 7.47
CA LEU A 45 0.28 -10.96 8.49
C LEU A 45 0.58 -9.81 9.46
N GLU A 46 0.56 -8.55 9.02
CA GLU A 46 0.75 -7.41 9.93
C GLU A 46 -0.32 -7.35 11.03
N ARG A 47 -1.53 -7.88 10.78
CA ARG A 47 -2.59 -7.98 11.80
C ARG A 47 -2.26 -8.96 12.91
N THR A 48 -1.38 -9.94 12.66
CA THR A 48 -0.96 -10.93 13.66
C THR A 48 0.23 -10.45 14.51
N ARG A 49 0.81 -9.28 14.22
CA ARG A 49 1.95 -8.65 14.94
C ARG A 49 3.21 -9.53 15.06
N THR A 50 3.33 -10.56 14.22
CA THR A 50 4.51 -11.41 14.13
C THR A 50 5.47 -10.88 13.06
N PRO A 51 6.78 -11.14 13.16
CA PRO A 51 7.69 -10.92 12.03
C PRO A 51 7.19 -11.68 10.80
N ASN A 52 7.42 -11.13 9.60
CA ASN A 52 6.99 -11.75 8.35
C ASN A 52 8.19 -12.35 7.59
N PRO A 53 8.72 -13.51 8.02
CA PRO A 53 9.72 -14.21 7.24
C PRO A 53 9.09 -14.70 5.92
N ILE A 54 9.94 -15.00 4.95
CA ILE A 54 9.48 -15.51 3.65
C ILE A 54 8.57 -16.74 3.76
N ASP A 55 8.80 -17.60 4.74
CA ASP A 55 8.01 -18.82 4.94
C ASP A 55 6.58 -18.51 5.41
N ALA A 56 6.38 -17.44 6.19
CA ALA A 56 5.04 -16.96 6.57
C ALA A 56 4.29 -16.40 5.35
N ILE A 57 4.99 -15.65 4.50
CA ILE A 57 4.42 -15.12 3.25
C ILE A 57 4.06 -16.27 2.30
N ALA A 58 4.93 -17.28 2.19
CA ALA A 58 4.66 -18.47 1.39
C ALA A 58 3.42 -19.21 1.88
N GLY A 59 3.24 -19.36 3.20
CA GLY A 59 2.04 -19.97 3.80
C GLY A 59 0.74 -19.24 3.45
N GLU A 60 0.73 -17.90 3.50
CA GLU A 60 -0.44 -17.11 3.07
C GLU A 60 -0.77 -17.29 1.59
N LEU A 61 0.25 -17.50 0.75
CA LEU A 61 0.11 -17.65 -0.70
C LEU A 61 -0.20 -19.08 -1.15
N GLU A 62 0.04 -20.08 -0.30
CA GLU A 62 -0.02 -21.50 -0.67
C GLU A 62 -1.36 -21.91 -1.30
N ARG A 63 -2.48 -21.36 -0.82
CA ARG A 63 -3.80 -21.64 -1.38
C ARG A 63 -3.98 -21.18 -2.83
N ARG A 64 -3.34 -20.07 -3.23
CA ARG A 64 -3.46 -19.51 -4.60
C ARG A 64 -2.34 -19.98 -5.51
N TYR A 65 -1.18 -20.26 -4.91
CA TYR A 65 0.02 -20.65 -5.62
C TYR A 65 0.61 -21.93 -5.00
N PRO A 66 -0.08 -23.07 -5.16
CA PRO A 66 0.50 -24.34 -4.76
C PRO A 66 1.82 -24.48 -5.53
N SER A 67 2.91 -24.67 -4.77
CA SER A 67 4.26 -24.84 -5.33
C SER A 67 4.94 -23.57 -5.89
N VAL A 68 4.60 -22.36 -5.42
CA VAL A 68 5.48 -21.20 -5.70
C VAL A 68 6.88 -21.48 -5.15
N SER A 69 7.88 -21.51 -6.03
CA SER A 69 9.25 -21.78 -5.58
C SER A 69 9.78 -20.64 -4.72
N ARG A 70 10.54 -20.98 -3.67
CA ARG A 70 11.17 -19.99 -2.80
C ARG A 70 11.98 -18.96 -3.59
N ALA A 71 12.76 -19.40 -4.58
CA ALA A 71 13.54 -18.51 -5.44
C ALA A 71 12.67 -17.52 -6.25
N ARG A 72 11.49 -17.96 -6.72
CA ARG A 72 10.53 -17.07 -7.40
C ARG A 72 9.95 -16.06 -6.42
N LEU A 73 9.60 -16.49 -5.20
CA LEU A 73 9.09 -15.59 -4.16
C LEU A 73 10.16 -14.55 -3.76
N GLU A 74 11.39 -14.97 -3.46
CA GLU A 74 12.51 -14.08 -3.13
C GLU A 74 12.78 -13.04 -4.23
N ARG A 75 12.70 -13.44 -5.51
CA ARG A 75 12.86 -12.52 -6.63
C ARG A 75 11.77 -11.44 -6.64
N ASN A 76 10.52 -11.82 -6.37
CA ASN A 76 9.40 -10.88 -6.34
C ASN A 76 9.47 -9.95 -5.12
N LEU A 77 9.83 -10.48 -3.95
CA LEU A 77 10.00 -9.67 -2.74
C LEU A 77 11.16 -8.67 -2.91
N ARG A 78 12.30 -9.08 -3.47
CA ARG A 78 13.39 -8.14 -3.82
C ARG A 78 12.97 -7.08 -4.82
N ALA A 79 12.17 -7.43 -5.83
CA ALA A 79 11.66 -6.44 -6.78
C ALA A 79 10.71 -5.42 -6.11
N LEU A 80 9.94 -5.84 -5.11
CA LEU A 80 9.09 -4.94 -4.33
C LEU A 80 9.91 -4.04 -3.38
N VAL A 81 10.99 -4.56 -2.79
CA VAL A 81 11.98 -3.76 -2.04
C VAL A 81 12.64 -2.72 -2.96
N GLY A 82 13.08 -3.13 -4.16
CA GLY A 82 13.67 -2.22 -5.14
C GLY A 82 12.72 -1.12 -5.65
N ARG A 83 11.41 -1.29 -5.47
CA ARG A 83 10.39 -0.27 -5.77
C ARG A 83 10.00 0.59 -4.56
N GLY A 84 10.67 0.38 -3.41
CA GLY A 84 10.37 1.06 -2.16
C GLY A 84 8.98 0.74 -1.61
N LEU A 85 8.38 -0.40 -1.98
CA LEU A 85 7.08 -0.82 -1.46
C LEU A 85 7.23 -1.70 -0.22
N LEU A 86 8.34 -2.43 -0.12
CA LEU A 86 8.71 -3.23 1.03
C LEU A 86 10.05 -2.77 1.60
N ASP A 87 10.22 -3.00 2.89
CA ASP A 87 11.51 -2.93 3.56
C ASP A 87 11.89 -4.32 4.12
N THR A 88 13.18 -4.54 4.33
CA THR A 88 13.73 -5.77 4.94
C THR A 88 14.40 -5.45 6.27
N CYS A 89 13.87 -6.02 7.34
CA CYS A 89 14.43 -5.90 8.68
C CYS A 89 14.60 -7.30 9.29
N GLU A 90 15.82 -7.64 9.72
CA GLU A 90 16.13 -8.93 10.38
C GLU A 90 15.61 -10.17 9.62
N ARG A 91 15.74 -10.18 8.29
CA ARG A 91 15.25 -11.26 7.39
C ARG A 91 13.73 -11.38 7.29
N ALA A 92 12.98 -10.41 7.80
CA ALA A 92 11.54 -10.27 7.62
C ALA A 92 11.21 -9.10 6.67
N TYR A 93 10.05 -9.18 6.02
CA TYR A 93 9.56 -8.14 5.12
C TYR A 93 8.47 -7.31 5.80
N ARG A 94 8.49 -5.99 5.58
CA ARG A 94 7.48 -5.08 6.11
C ARG A 94 6.98 -4.16 5.00
N LEU A 95 5.71 -3.77 5.07
CA LEU A 95 5.22 -2.71 4.19
C LEU A 95 5.85 -1.38 4.60
N THR A 96 6.37 -0.66 3.61
CA THR A 96 6.66 0.76 3.78
C THR A 96 5.36 1.56 3.80
N ASP A 97 5.43 2.83 4.16
CA ASP A 97 4.28 3.74 4.05
C ASP A 97 3.77 3.83 2.60
N ALA A 98 4.68 3.83 1.61
CA ALA A 98 4.31 3.81 0.19
C ALA A 98 3.61 2.50 -0.21
N GLY A 99 4.11 1.35 0.28
CA GLY A 99 3.46 0.05 0.07
C GLY A 99 2.07 -0.01 0.70
N ARG A 100 1.91 0.53 1.91
CA ARG A 100 0.62 0.59 2.61
C ARG A 100 -0.36 1.51 1.89
N ALA A 101 0.07 2.72 1.54
CA ALA A 101 -0.75 3.69 0.80
C ALA A 101 -1.24 3.11 -0.53
N LEU A 102 -0.37 2.40 -1.26
CA LEU A 102 -0.73 1.77 -2.54
C LEU A 102 -1.90 0.77 -2.39
N ILE A 103 -1.90 -0.04 -1.33
CA ILE A 103 -2.97 -1.02 -1.08
C ILE A 103 -4.26 -0.33 -0.64
N ILE A 104 -4.16 0.68 0.23
CA ILE A 104 -5.31 1.47 0.70
C ILE A 104 -5.99 2.13 -0.50
N GLN A 105 -5.25 2.86 -1.33
CA GLN A 105 -5.80 3.52 -2.52
C GLN A 105 -6.38 2.52 -3.52
N ARG A 106 -5.81 1.30 -3.62
CA ARG A 106 -6.40 0.25 -4.46
C ARG A 106 -7.74 -0.22 -3.91
N ALA A 107 -7.84 -0.42 -2.59
CA ALA A 107 -9.06 -0.85 -1.93
C ALA A 107 -10.15 0.22 -2.01
N GLU A 108 -9.81 1.49 -1.78
CA GLU A 108 -10.72 2.63 -1.89
C GLU A 108 -11.29 2.75 -3.30
N ARG A 109 -10.44 2.65 -4.34
CA ARG A 109 -10.92 2.66 -5.73
C ARG A 109 -11.81 1.48 -6.08
N LEU A 110 -11.50 0.30 -5.56
CA LEU A 110 -12.35 -0.87 -5.79
C LEU A 110 -13.71 -0.69 -5.10
N ALA A 111 -13.72 -0.14 -3.89
CA ALA A 111 -14.96 0.16 -3.17
C ALA A 111 -15.78 1.24 -3.90
N ALA A 112 -15.15 2.32 -4.34
CA ALA A 112 -15.80 3.37 -5.13
C ALA A 112 -16.40 2.83 -6.44
N ALA A 113 -15.69 1.94 -7.13
CA ALA A 113 -16.20 1.29 -8.35
C ALA A 113 -17.38 0.33 -8.10
N CYS A 114 -17.59 -0.08 -6.84
CA CYS A 114 -18.71 -0.91 -6.41
C CYS A 114 -19.78 -0.12 -5.64
N ASP A 115 -19.71 1.22 -5.62
CA ASP A 115 -20.58 2.10 -4.83
C ASP A 115 -20.62 1.74 -3.32
N LEU A 116 -19.48 1.26 -2.79
CA LEU A 116 -19.31 0.91 -1.38
C LEU A 116 -18.59 2.02 -0.62
N THR A 117 -19.14 2.40 0.54
CA THR A 117 -18.47 3.30 1.48
C THR A 117 -17.45 2.53 2.33
N VAL A 118 -16.17 2.89 2.22
CA VAL A 118 -15.13 2.36 3.11
C VAL A 118 -15.15 3.15 4.41
N VAL A 119 -15.61 2.52 5.49
CA VAL A 119 -15.52 3.08 6.83
C VAL A 119 -14.28 2.50 7.50
N ALA A 120 -13.28 3.34 7.78
CA ALA A 120 -12.17 2.94 8.63
C ALA A 120 -12.74 2.55 10.00
N ARG A 121 -12.56 1.28 10.39
CA ARG A 121 -12.83 0.92 11.79
C ARG A 121 -11.75 1.59 12.61
N GLY A 122 -12.09 2.73 13.21
CA GLY A 122 -11.30 3.31 14.29
C GLY A 122 -11.04 2.22 15.32
N ALA A 123 -9.78 2.06 15.71
CA ALA A 123 -9.46 1.28 16.88
C ALA A 123 -10.06 2.04 18.07
N ASP A 124 -11.29 1.69 18.43
CA ASP A 124 -11.83 2.02 19.74
C ASP A 124 -10.83 1.47 20.76
N ARG A 125 -10.12 2.39 21.44
CA ARG A 125 -9.16 2.07 22.48
C ARG A 125 -9.21 3.12 23.56
#